data_AF-A0ABC8L8F4-F1
#
_entry.id   AF-A0ABC8L8F4-F1
#
_cell.length_a   1.000
_cell.length_b   1.000
_cell.length_c   1.000
_cell.angle_alpha   90.00
_cell.angle_beta   90.00
_cell.angle_gamma   90.00
#
_symmetry.space_group_name_H-M   'P 1'
#
loop_
_entity.id
_entity.type
_entity.pdbx_description
1 polymer ?
#
loop_
_entity_poly.entity_id
_entity_poly.type
_entity_poly.pdbx_seq_one_letter_code
_entity_poly.pdbx_strand_id
1 'polypeptide(L)'
;MVDTDCKRKMMSSDLPTKLHVTIPSPFKVLAVSSPISCSSPASCSAYEHYLRLPELNKLWSSSRDFPHWSNENILKPSLQALEITFRLILTVSSDTRPYINHHEWNRRLDSLVTNQIQLIATISETDQSAPVSNIRSSLSLLPQLATWRKTESLGKKMLCTIDNEMRGCNYTLGLGEQNISNKPNLQYDAVCKPNERQRTDLRLEKSKHQCAV
;
A
#
# COMPACT_ATOMS: atom_id res chain seq x y z
N MET A 1 -5.24 -57.74 16.89
CA MET A 1 -5.04 -58.42 15.60
C MET A 1 -6.41 -58.61 14.99
N VAL A 2 -6.82 -57.68 14.12
CA VAL A 2 -8.08 -57.73 13.38
C VAL A 2 -7.71 -57.32 11.96
N ASP A 3 -7.82 -58.27 11.04
CA ASP A 3 -7.53 -58.11 9.62
C ASP A 3 -8.39 -57.00 8.99
N THR A 4 -7.71 -56.06 8.33
CA THR A 4 -8.33 -55.02 7.51
C THR A 4 -8.38 -55.48 6.06
N ASP A 5 -9.52 -56.00 5.62
CA ASP A 5 -9.76 -56.36 4.22
C ASP A 5 -10.77 -55.38 3.59
N CYS A 6 -10.30 -54.19 3.20
CA CYS A 6 -11.11 -53.22 2.46
C CYS A 6 -11.05 -53.56 0.97
N LYS A 7 -12.04 -54.34 0.54
CA LYS A 7 -12.24 -54.80 -0.84
C LYS A 7 -12.40 -53.62 -1.80
N ARG A 8 -11.34 -53.31 -2.56
CA ARG A 8 -11.36 -52.41 -3.72
C ARG A 8 -12.27 -53.00 -4.81
N LYS A 9 -13.47 -52.45 -4.98
CA LYS A 9 -14.34 -52.76 -6.12
C LYS A 9 -14.18 -51.65 -7.16
N MET A 10 -13.31 -51.88 -8.15
CA MET A 10 -13.30 -51.12 -9.40
C MET A 10 -14.63 -51.41 -10.13
N MET A 11 -15.40 -50.38 -10.44
CA MET A 11 -16.51 -50.47 -11.39
C MET A 11 -16.08 -49.86 -12.72
N SER A 12 -16.14 -50.72 -13.72
CA SER A 12 -15.88 -50.49 -15.13
C SER A 12 -16.91 -49.54 -15.74
N SER A 13 -16.46 -48.89 -16.79
CA SER A 13 -17.14 -47.97 -17.70
C SER A 13 -18.53 -48.41 -18.16
N ASP A 14 -19.51 -47.51 -18.02
CA ASP A 14 -20.64 -47.39 -18.94
C ASP A 14 -20.96 -45.89 -19.12
N LEU A 15 -20.70 -45.39 -20.33
CA LEU A 15 -21.01 -44.03 -20.76
C LEU A 15 -22.53 -43.87 -20.95
N PRO A 16 -23.09 -42.76 -20.47
CA PRO A 16 -24.06 -42.00 -21.24
C PRO A 16 -23.41 -40.69 -21.69
N THR A 17 -23.12 -40.65 -22.99
CA THR A 17 -22.67 -39.49 -23.75
C THR A 17 -23.73 -38.39 -23.69
N LYS A 18 -23.56 -37.40 -22.80
CA LYS A 18 -23.89 -35.97 -22.93
C LYS A 18 -23.96 -35.35 -21.54
N LEU A 19 -22.79 -35.02 -20.98
CA LEU A 19 -22.73 -33.98 -19.96
C LEU A 19 -23.01 -32.65 -20.67
N HIS A 20 -24.20 -32.09 -20.47
CA HIS A 20 -24.44 -30.67 -20.76
C HIS A 20 -23.65 -29.86 -19.73
N VAL A 21 -22.35 -29.73 -19.97
CA VAL A 21 -21.52 -28.72 -19.31
C VAL A 21 -22.00 -27.38 -19.87
N THR A 22 -22.80 -26.67 -19.09
CA THR A 22 -23.06 -25.25 -19.35
C THR A 22 -21.76 -24.52 -19.01
N ILE A 23 -20.82 -24.50 -19.94
CA ILE A 23 -19.71 -23.56 -19.92
C ILE A 23 -20.38 -22.19 -19.91
N PRO A 24 -20.15 -21.33 -18.90
CA PRO A 24 -20.58 -19.94 -19.00
C PRO A 24 -20.02 -19.41 -20.31
N SER A 25 -20.89 -18.96 -21.22
CA SER A 25 -20.50 -18.33 -22.47
C SER A 25 -19.26 -17.48 -22.21
N PRO A 26 -18.18 -17.56 -23.03
CA PRO A 26 -17.13 -16.57 -22.95
C PRO A 26 -17.83 -15.22 -22.96
N PHE A 27 -17.55 -14.39 -21.94
CA PHE A 27 -18.15 -13.08 -21.81
C PHE A 27 -18.13 -12.46 -23.20
N LYS A 28 -19.31 -12.25 -23.78
CA LYS A 28 -19.41 -11.33 -24.90
C LYS A 28 -18.96 -10.03 -24.27
N VAL A 29 -17.70 -9.68 -24.51
CA VAL A 29 -17.22 -8.32 -24.35
C VAL A 29 -18.13 -7.55 -25.28
N LEU A 30 -19.25 -7.07 -24.72
CA LEU A 30 -19.97 -5.95 -25.30
C LEU A 30 -18.87 -4.92 -25.46
N ALA A 31 -18.52 -4.65 -26.71
CA ALA A 31 -17.75 -3.49 -27.04
C ALA A 31 -18.35 -2.37 -26.21
N VAL A 32 -17.55 -1.80 -25.30
CA VAL A 32 -17.94 -0.67 -24.46
C VAL A 32 -18.03 0.52 -25.40
N SER A 33 -19.07 0.54 -26.23
CA SER A 33 -19.48 1.64 -27.07
C SER A 33 -20.57 2.39 -26.30
N SER A 34 -20.17 2.96 -25.18
CA SER A 34 -20.83 4.06 -24.46
C SER A 34 -19.81 4.58 -23.45
N PRO A 35 -19.61 5.91 -23.34
CA PRO A 35 -18.76 6.44 -22.28
C PRO A 35 -19.36 5.97 -20.95
N ILE A 36 -18.52 5.49 -20.04
CA ILE A 36 -18.90 5.29 -18.64
C ILE A 36 -19.70 6.53 -18.24
N SER A 37 -20.99 6.36 -17.94
CA SER A 37 -21.88 7.48 -17.67
C SER A 37 -21.25 8.29 -16.55
N CYS A 38 -20.74 9.48 -16.87
CA CYS A 38 -20.06 10.31 -15.90
C CYS A 38 -21.05 10.59 -14.77
N SER A 39 -20.65 10.31 -13.54
CA SER A 39 -21.42 10.74 -12.37
C SER A 39 -21.66 12.25 -12.46
N SER A 40 -22.74 12.74 -11.83
CA SER A 40 -23.06 14.17 -11.89
C SER A 40 -21.82 15.01 -11.48
N PRO A 41 -21.55 16.16 -12.13
CA PRO A 41 -20.38 16.99 -11.78
C PRO A 41 -20.33 17.37 -10.30
N ALA A 42 -21.50 17.54 -9.67
CA ALA A 42 -21.63 17.76 -8.23
C ALA A 42 -21.17 16.55 -7.40
N SER A 43 -21.52 15.33 -7.82
CA SER A 43 -21.06 14.10 -7.16
C SER A 43 -19.55 13.90 -7.32
N CYS A 44 -18.98 14.20 -8.50
CA CYS A 44 -17.54 14.13 -8.74
C CYS A 44 -16.77 15.13 -7.86
N SER A 45 -17.20 16.39 -7.84
CA SER A 45 -16.58 17.41 -6.99
C SER A 45 -16.72 17.12 -5.49
N ALA A 46 -17.87 16.60 -5.05
CA ALA A 46 -18.05 16.17 -3.66
C ALA A 46 -17.09 15.02 -3.28
N TYR A 47 -16.89 14.04 -4.16
CA TYR A 47 -15.92 12.96 -3.95
C TYR A 47 -14.48 13.48 -3.89
N GLU A 48 -14.10 14.37 -4.81
CA GLU A 48 -12.78 14.99 -4.84
C GLU A 48 -12.48 15.78 -3.57
N HIS A 49 -13.46 16.54 -3.08
CA HIS A 49 -13.33 17.29 -1.83
C HIS A 49 -13.33 16.40 -0.58
N TYR A 50 -14.12 15.32 -0.57
CA TYR A 50 -14.13 14.37 0.54
C TYR A 50 -12.76 13.71 0.73
N LEU A 51 -12.13 13.27 -0.36
CA LEU A 51 -10.79 12.68 -0.34
C LEU A 51 -9.66 13.71 -0.37
N ARG A 52 -9.99 15.00 -0.52
CA ARG A 52 -9.02 16.10 -0.60
C ARG A 52 -8.01 15.92 -1.72
N LEU A 53 -8.50 15.42 -2.86
CA LEU A 53 -7.70 15.18 -4.06
C LEU A 53 -7.06 16.45 -4.62
N PRO A 54 -7.70 17.64 -4.60
CA PRO A 54 -7.04 18.86 -5.06
C PRO A 54 -5.80 19.22 -4.24
N GLU A 55 -5.84 19.05 -2.91
CA GLU A 55 -4.68 19.29 -2.05
C GLU A 55 -3.58 18.24 -2.27
N LEU A 56 -3.94 16.97 -2.42
CA LEU A 56 -3.00 15.90 -2.76
C LEU A 56 -2.33 16.15 -4.12
N ASN A 57 -3.11 16.52 -5.13
CA ASN A 57 -2.61 16.82 -6.47
C ASN A 57 -1.66 18.01 -6.43
N LYS A 58 -1.97 19.05 -5.65
CA LYS A 58 -1.04 20.18 -5.46
C LYS A 58 0.30 19.73 -4.87
N LEU A 59 0.30 18.82 -3.89
CA LEU A 59 1.54 18.29 -3.31
C LEU A 59 2.37 17.46 -4.31
N TRP A 60 1.71 16.74 -5.21
CA TRP A 60 2.38 15.93 -6.24
C TRP A 60 2.87 16.76 -7.41
N SER A 61 2.09 17.74 -7.84
CA SER A 61 2.33 18.49 -9.08
C SER A 61 3.09 19.81 -8.88
N SER A 62 2.97 20.46 -7.71
CA SER A 62 3.59 21.79 -7.47
C SER A 62 4.95 21.73 -6.80
N SER A 63 5.38 20.57 -6.33
CA SER A 63 6.56 20.40 -5.48
C SER A 63 7.61 19.57 -6.21
N ARG A 64 8.17 20.11 -7.30
CA ARG A 64 9.41 19.59 -7.91
C ARG A 64 10.56 20.09 -7.06
N ASP A 65 10.75 19.44 -5.93
CA ASP A 65 11.78 19.84 -4.96
C ASP A 65 13.17 19.36 -5.43
N PHE A 66 13.19 18.36 -6.33
CA PHE A 66 14.40 17.69 -6.80
C PHE A 66 14.47 17.69 -8.33
N PRO A 67 14.85 18.82 -8.96
CA PRO A 67 14.78 18.98 -10.43
C PRO A 67 15.66 17.99 -11.21
N HIS A 68 16.69 17.42 -10.58
CA HIS A 68 17.58 16.43 -11.19
C HIS A 68 17.06 15.00 -11.08
N TRP A 69 15.99 14.77 -10.31
CA TRP A 69 15.43 13.46 -10.05
C TRP A 69 14.33 13.13 -11.08
N SER A 70 14.66 12.28 -12.04
CA SER A 70 13.76 11.96 -13.17
C SER A 70 12.45 11.30 -12.73
N ASN A 71 12.54 10.40 -11.75
CA ASN A 71 11.43 9.60 -11.26
C ASN A 71 10.66 10.27 -10.10
N GLU A 72 10.93 11.54 -9.79
CA GLU A 72 10.28 12.26 -8.67
C GLU A 72 8.75 12.16 -8.74
N ASN A 73 8.17 12.42 -9.91
CA ASN A 73 6.72 12.45 -10.11
C ASN A 73 6.03 11.10 -9.86
N ILE A 74 6.77 10.00 -9.90
CA ILE A 74 6.25 8.64 -9.71
C ILE A 74 6.60 8.15 -8.32
N LEU A 75 7.86 8.31 -7.90
CA LEU A 75 8.33 7.79 -6.63
C LEU A 75 7.80 8.60 -5.44
N LYS A 76 7.66 9.93 -5.57
CA LYS A 76 7.12 10.77 -4.50
C LYS A 76 5.69 10.37 -4.12
N PRO A 77 4.72 10.22 -5.05
CA PRO A 77 3.41 9.66 -4.72
C PRO A 77 3.47 8.22 -4.18
N SER A 78 4.39 7.39 -4.68
CA SER A 78 4.52 5.99 -4.24
C SER A 78 4.99 5.88 -2.79
N LEU A 79 6.04 6.60 -2.41
CA LEU A 79 6.53 6.70 -1.02
C LEU A 79 5.49 7.28 -0.08
N GLN A 80 4.68 8.18 -0.61
CA GLN A 80 3.56 8.77 0.09
C GLN A 80 2.37 7.80 0.27
N ALA A 81 2.10 6.94 -0.72
CA ALA A 81 1.13 5.87 -0.58
C ALA A 81 1.57 4.86 0.49
N LEU A 82 2.87 4.59 0.59
CA LEU A 82 3.46 3.78 1.66
C LEU A 82 3.16 4.38 3.04
N GLU A 83 3.35 5.69 3.21
CA GLU A 83 3.04 6.40 4.47
C GLU A 83 1.54 6.40 4.81
N ILE A 84 0.66 6.53 3.81
CA ILE A 84 -0.80 6.36 4.01
C ILE A 84 -1.08 4.94 4.51
N THR A 85 -0.41 3.95 3.93
CA THR A 85 -0.61 2.55 4.31
C THR A 85 -0.10 2.27 5.72
N PHE A 86 1.03 2.87 6.13
CA PHE A 86 1.50 2.80 7.53
C PHE A 86 0.48 3.35 8.51
N ARG A 87 -0.16 4.48 8.18
CA ARG A 87 -1.24 5.04 9.00
C ARG A 87 -2.47 4.15 9.03
N LEU A 88 -2.84 3.59 7.88
CA LEU A 88 -3.95 2.63 7.82
C LEU A 88 -3.70 1.43 8.73
N ILE A 89 -2.47 0.90 8.75
CA ILE A 89 -2.07 -0.19 9.65
C ILE A 89 -2.22 0.22 11.11
N LEU A 90 -1.73 1.41 11.48
CA LEU A 90 -1.90 1.94 12.84
C LEU A 90 -3.38 2.04 13.20
N THR A 91 -4.21 2.62 12.34
CA THR A 91 -5.65 2.80 12.57
C THR A 91 -6.37 1.47 12.75
N VAL A 92 -6.16 0.52 11.84
CA VAL A 92 -6.79 -0.81 11.87
C VAL A 92 -6.34 -1.61 13.10
N SER A 93 -5.08 -1.48 13.50
CA SER A 93 -4.54 -2.19 14.67
C SER A 93 -4.98 -1.54 15.99
N SER A 94 -5.27 -0.24 15.96
CA SER A 94 -5.81 0.50 17.11
C SER A 94 -7.27 0.14 17.38
N ASP A 95 -8.02 -0.21 16.34
CA ASP A 95 -9.45 -0.54 16.46
C ASP A 95 -9.65 -1.73 17.42
N THR A 96 -10.50 -1.55 18.42
CA THR A 96 -10.83 -2.55 19.44
C THR A 96 -12.23 -3.13 19.27
N ARG A 97 -12.95 -2.77 18.20
CA ARG A 97 -14.34 -3.19 17.98
C ARG A 97 -14.41 -4.70 17.70
N PRO A 98 -15.37 -5.43 18.29
CA PRO A 98 -15.35 -6.90 18.31
C PRO A 98 -15.62 -7.57 16.95
N TYR A 99 -16.17 -6.85 15.98
CA TYR A 99 -16.49 -7.37 14.65
C TYR A 99 -15.35 -7.22 13.64
N ILE A 100 -14.21 -6.65 14.03
CA ILE A 100 -13.09 -6.47 13.11
C ILE A 100 -12.35 -7.79 12.91
N ASN A 101 -12.20 -8.20 11.66
CA ASN A 101 -11.39 -9.35 11.31
C ASN A 101 -9.92 -8.94 11.19
N HIS A 102 -9.22 -8.81 12.31
CA HIS A 102 -7.80 -8.42 12.35
C HIS A 102 -6.91 -9.37 11.53
N HIS A 103 -7.22 -10.66 11.48
CA HIS A 103 -6.44 -11.63 10.71
C HIS A 103 -6.49 -11.33 9.22
N GLU A 104 -7.69 -11.13 8.67
CA GLU A 104 -7.86 -10.82 7.24
C GLU A 104 -7.29 -9.44 6.91
N TRP A 105 -7.48 -8.45 7.78
CA TRP A 105 -6.86 -7.14 7.61
C TRP A 105 -5.33 -7.21 7.60
N ASN A 106 -4.72 -7.90 8.56
CA ASN A 106 -3.26 -8.08 8.60
C ASN A 106 -2.74 -8.79 7.35
N ARG A 107 -3.41 -9.85 6.89
CA ARG A 107 -3.05 -10.57 5.65
C ARG A 107 -3.10 -9.65 4.43
N ARG A 108 -4.15 -8.84 4.30
CA ARG A 108 -4.31 -7.91 3.17
C ARG A 108 -3.32 -6.75 3.22
N LEU A 109 -3.10 -6.18 4.40
CA LEU A 109 -2.16 -5.07 4.58
C LEU A 109 -0.72 -5.52 4.35
N ASP A 110 -0.36 -6.71 4.81
CA ASP A 110 0.93 -7.35 4.54
C ASP A 110 1.17 -7.54 3.04
N SER A 111 0.19 -8.11 2.33
CA SER A 111 0.26 -8.28 0.87
C SER A 111 0.34 -6.93 0.14
N LEU A 112 -0.48 -5.95 0.54
CA LEU A 112 -0.50 -4.62 -0.08
C LEU A 112 0.86 -3.93 0.07
N VAL A 113 1.44 -3.94 1.27
CA VAL A 113 2.69 -3.24 1.56
C VAL A 113 3.86 -3.94 0.89
N THR A 114 3.87 -5.26 0.88
CA THR A 114 4.89 -6.03 0.14
C THR A 114 4.88 -5.66 -1.34
N ASN A 115 3.70 -5.61 -1.96
CA ASN A 115 3.56 -5.21 -3.36
C ASN A 115 3.97 -3.75 -3.60
N GLN A 116 3.64 -2.83 -2.69
CA GLN A 116 4.07 -1.44 -2.78
C GLN A 116 5.60 -1.30 -2.69
N ILE A 117 6.24 -2.01 -1.77
CA ILE A 117 7.71 -2.01 -1.62
C ILE A 117 8.38 -2.56 -2.88
N GLN A 118 7.87 -3.67 -3.43
CA GLN A 118 8.38 -4.27 -4.67
C GLN A 118 8.28 -3.30 -5.86
N LEU A 119 7.14 -2.62 -6.01
CA LEU A 119 6.97 -1.61 -7.05
C LEU A 119 7.95 -0.44 -6.87
N ILE A 120 8.13 0.03 -5.63
CA ILE A 120 9.10 1.09 -5.34
C ILE A 120 10.52 0.64 -5.68
N ALA A 121 10.90 -0.59 -5.30
CA ALA A 121 12.22 -1.14 -5.59
C ALA A 121 12.48 -1.23 -7.10
N THR A 122 11.54 -1.81 -7.86
CA THR A 122 11.69 -1.94 -9.33
C THR A 122 11.86 -0.59 -10.04
N ILE A 123 11.17 0.45 -9.59
CA ILE A 123 11.33 1.81 -10.14
C ILE A 123 12.68 2.42 -9.70
N SER A 124 13.11 2.16 -8.47
CA SER A 124 14.32 2.72 -7.86
C SER A 124 15.63 2.08 -8.36
N GLU A 125 15.60 0.85 -8.86
CA GLU A 125 16.78 0.17 -9.43
C GLU A 125 17.42 0.96 -10.58
N THR A 126 16.61 1.64 -11.38
CA THR A 126 17.06 2.41 -12.55
C THR A 126 17.51 3.84 -12.23
N ASP A 127 17.42 4.24 -10.96
CA ASP A 127 17.49 5.62 -10.54
C ASP A 127 18.83 5.96 -9.86
N GLN A 128 19.56 6.91 -10.46
CA GLN A 128 20.88 7.34 -10.00
C GLN A 128 20.89 8.77 -9.44
N SER A 129 19.83 9.55 -9.67
CA SER A 129 19.77 10.96 -9.28
C SER A 129 18.86 11.23 -8.08
N ALA A 130 18.46 10.18 -7.37
CA ALA A 130 17.67 10.28 -6.16
C ALA A 130 18.41 11.10 -5.08
N PRO A 131 17.68 11.94 -4.31
CA PRO A 131 18.28 12.70 -3.22
C PRO A 131 18.62 11.77 -2.04
N VAL A 132 19.90 11.47 -1.87
CA VAL A 132 20.38 10.58 -0.81
C VAL A 132 21.12 11.31 0.31
N SER A 133 21.18 10.70 1.49
CA SER A 133 21.89 11.16 2.68
C SER A 133 22.30 9.96 3.54
N ASN A 134 23.24 10.16 4.47
CA ASN A 134 23.58 9.11 5.44
C ASN A 134 22.63 9.10 6.65
N ILE A 135 21.60 9.94 6.65
CA ILE A 135 20.68 10.10 7.78
C ILE A 135 19.46 9.21 7.54
N ARG A 136 19.00 8.56 8.60
CA ARG A 136 17.75 7.78 8.58
C ARG A 136 16.56 8.71 8.77
N SER A 137 15.42 8.39 8.16
CA SER A 137 14.16 9.07 8.38
C SER A 137 13.83 9.13 9.87
N SER A 138 13.48 10.33 10.33
CA SER A 138 13.02 10.60 11.69
C SER A 138 11.50 10.71 11.78
N LEU A 139 10.83 10.94 10.65
CA LEU A 139 9.39 11.19 10.58
C LEU A 139 8.58 10.00 10.06
N SER A 140 9.24 8.95 9.57
CA SER A 140 8.54 7.73 9.15
C SER A 140 7.83 7.08 10.34
N LEU A 141 6.62 6.57 10.08
CA LEU A 141 5.87 5.78 11.06
C LEU A 141 6.33 4.32 11.14
N LEU A 142 7.15 3.84 10.19
CA LEU A 142 7.56 2.45 10.14
C LEU A 142 8.35 2.00 11.38
N PRO A 143 9.32 2.77 11.91
CA PRO A 143 9.98 2.43 13.18
C PRO A 143 8.99 2.30 14.34
N GLN A 144 7.95 3.14 14.37
CA GLN A 144 6.92 3.08 15.40
C GLN A 144 6.06 1.80 15.25
N LEU A 145 5.67 1.46 14.03
CA LEU A 145 4.96 0.21 13.73
C LEU A 145 5.74 -1.03 14.16
N ALA A 146 7.07 -1.02 14.00
CA ALA A 146 7.94 -2.12 14.37
C ALA A 146 8.16 -2.28 15.88
N THR A 147 7.84 -1.26 16.68
CA THR A 147 7.99 -1.29 18.15
C THR A 147 6.66 -1.48 18.87
N TRP A 148 5.53 -1.23 18.21
CA TRP A 148 4.22 -1.36 18.83
C TRP A 148 3.73 -2.81 18.85
N ARG A 149 3.48 -3.36 20.05
CA ARG A 149 3.09 -4.77 20.28
C ARG A 149 2.04 -5.35 19.32
N LYS A 150 1.04 -4.56 18.90
CA LYS A 150 -0.03 -5.05 18.00
C LYS A 150 0.43 -5.20 16.55
N THR A 151 1.39 -4.40 16.12
CA THR A 151 1.91 -4.34 14.74
C THR A 151 3.35 -4.80 14.62
N GLU A 152 4.00 -5.17 15.72
CA GLU A 152 5.44 -5.45 15.79
C GLU A 152 5.88 -6.50 14.78
N SER A 153 5.14 -7.62 14.67
CA SER A 153 5.46 -8.68 13.72
C SER A 153 5.38 -8.20 12.27
N LEU A 154 4.35 -7.43 11.95
CA LEU A 154 4.13 -6.85 10.63
C LEU A 154 5.18 -5.77 10.31
N GLY A 155 5.48 -4.87 11.25
CA GLY A 155 6.48 -3.82 11.10
C GLY A 155 7.90 -4.37 10.93
N LYS A 156 8.29 -5.37 11.73
CA LYS A 156 9.58 -6.07 11.56
C LYS A 156 9.67 -6.77 10.21
N LYS A 157 8.58 -7.39 9.75
CA LYS A 157 8.51 -7.99 8.43
C LYS A 157 8.70 -6.94 7.33
N MET A 158 8.02 -5.80 7.41
CA MET A 158 8.18 -4.70 6.45
C MET A 158 9.63 -4.19 6.37
N LEU A 159 10.29 -4.00 7.52
CA LEU A 159 11.71 -3.60 7.56
C LEU A 159 12.61 -4.63 6.84
N CYS A 160 12.35 -5.92 7.04
CA CYS A 160 13.07 -7.00 6.35
C CYS A 160 12.76 -7.02 4.84
N THR A 161 11.49 -6.84 4.45
CA THR A 161 11.08 -6.76 3.05
C THR A 161 11.74 -5.57 2.35
N ILE A 162 11.80 -4.40 2.98
CA ILE A 162 12.51 -3.24 2.42
C ILE A 162 13.99 -3.55 2.23
N ASP A 163 14.67 -4.11 3.23
CA ASP A 163 16.09 -4.45 3.12
C ASP A 163 16.37 -5.46 1.98
N ASN A 164 15.48 -6.44 1.81
CA ASN A 164 15.60 -7.46 0.76
C ASN A 164 15.31 -6.91 -0.64
N GLU A 165 14.16 -6.26 -0.83
CA GLU A 165 13.74 -5.76 -2.15
C GLU A 165 14.62 -4.59 -2.60
N MET A 166 15.03 -3.72 -1.68
CA MET A 166 15.92 -2.61 -2.03
C MET A 166 17.35 -3.08 -2.30
N ARG A 167 17.74 -4.34 -2.09
CA ARG A 167 19.13 -4.80 -2.25
C ARG A 167 19.70 -4.52 -3.64
N GLY A 168 18.88 -4.60 -4.68
CA GLY A 168 19.26 -4.30 -6.07
C GLY A 168 19.37 -2.80 -6.40
N CYS A 169 18.82 -1.92 -5.55
CA CYS A 169 18.82 -0.47 -5.78
C CYS A 169 20.14 0.20 -5.36
N ASN A 170 20.43 1.38 -5.92
CA ASN A 170 21.63 2.18 -5.59
C ASN A 170 21.57 2.81 -4.18
N TYR A 171 20.38 2.92 -3.61
CA TYR A 171 20.10 3.48 -2.28
C TYR A 171 19.10 2.60 -1.53
N THR A 172 18.86 2.91 -0.26
CA THR A 172 17.76 2.32 0.53
C THR A 172 16.76 3.40 0.95
N LEU A 173 15.57 3.03 1.44
CA LEU A 173 14.53 4.01 1.77
C LEU A 173 14.83 4.80 3.06
N GLY A 174 15.64 4.25 3.96
CA GLY A 174 16.05 4.88 5.21
C GLY A 174 14.94 4.93 6.26
N LEU A 175 14.05 3.94 6.31
CA LEU A 175 12.85 3.92 7.17
C LEU A 175 13.03 3.16 8.49
N GLY A 176 14.24 2.71 8.80
CA GLY A 176 14.50 1.90 10.00
C GLY A 176 15.16 0.56 9.73
N GLU A 177 15.30 0.18 8.45
CA GLU A 177 15.89 -1.09 8.04
C GLU A 177 17.36 -1.19 8.45
N GLN A 178 17.85 -2.43 8.54
CA GLN A 178 19.22 -2.72 8.96
C GLN A 178 20.24 -2.21 7.95
N ASN A 179 19.87 -2.15 6.65
CA ASN A 179 20.71 -1.71 5.55
C ASN A 179 22.01 -2.54 5.50
N ILE A 180 21.86 -3.85 5.32
CA ILE A 180 23.00 -4.81 5.33
C ILE A 180 24.05 -4.45 4.28
N SER A 181 23.62 -3.84 3.17
CA SER A 181 24.50 -3.39 2.08
C SER A 181 25.22 -2.06 2.34
N ASN A 182 24.98 -1.39 3.49
CA ASN A 182 25.55 -0.09 3.86
C ASN A 182 25.43 0.99 2.77
N LYS A 183 24.26 1.05 2.12
CA LYS A 183 23.98 2.01 1.05
C LYS A 183 23.55 3.36 1.61
N PRO A 184 23.66 4.45 0.84
CA PRO A 184 23.10 5.73 1.27
C PRO A 184 21.56 5.62 1.36
N ASN A 185 20.98 6.39 2.28
CA ASN A 185 19.53 6.42 2.50
C ASN A 185 18.88 7.51 1.66
N LEU A 186 17.71 7.27 1.11
CA LEU A 186 16.89 8.31 0.52
C LEU A 186 16.56 9.37 1.57
N GLN A 187 16.54 10.66 1.19
CA GLN A 187 16.05 11.76 2.02
C GLN A 187 14.52 11.71 2.16
N TYR A 188 14.01 10.63 2.78
CA TYR A 188 12.59 10.30 2.83
C TYR A 188 11.74 11.43 3.43
N ASP A 189 12.23 12.06 4.50
CA ASP A 189 11.51 13.14 5.18
C ASP A 189 11.31 14.37 4.28
N ALA A 190 12.30 14.68 3.44
CA ALA A 190 12.25 15.78 2.49
C ALA A 190 11.36 15.48 1.27
N VAL A 191 11.37 14.22 0.80
CA VAL A 191 10.58 13.77 -0.34
C VAL A 191 9.10 13.58 0.02
N CYS A 192 8.83 12.77 1.05
CA CYS A 192 7.48 12.36 1.42
C CYS A 192 6.73 13.46 2.19
N LYS A 193 7.46 14.28 2.97
CA LYS A 193 6.93 15.29 3.91
C LYS A 193 5.76 14.76 4.75
N PRO A 194 5.96 13.71 5.58
CA PRO A 194 4.88 13.02 6.29
C PRO A 194 3.98 13.94 7.15
N ASN A 195 4.54 15.03 7.67
CA ASN A 195 3.84 15.99 8.52
C ASN A 195 2.88 16.92 7.76
N GLU A 196 3.14 17.21 6.48
CA GLU A 196 2.27 18.10 5.69
C GLU A 196 0.91 17.45 5.39
N ARG A 197 0.85 16.12 5.43
CA ARG A 197 -0.38 15.32 5.31
C ARG A 197 -1.22 15.25 6.58
N GLN A 198 -0.63 15.50 7.76
CA GLN A 198 -1.39 15.56 9.02
C GLN A 198 -2.18 16.86 9.17
N ARG A 199 -1.71 17.95 8.54
CA ARG A 199 -2.25 19.30 8.77
C ARG A 199 -3.62 19.53 8.14
N THR A 200 -4.05 18.66 7.24
CA THR A 200 -5.38 18.70 6.64
C THR A 200 -6.46 18.30 7.66
N ASP A 201 -6.22 17.32 8.53
CA ASP A 201 -7.21 16.87 9.54
C ASP A 201 -7.33 17.83 10.74
N LEU A 202 -6.20 18.36 11.23
CA LEU A 202 -6.18 19.18 12.46
C LEU A 202 -6.71 20.62 12.30
N ARG A 203 -7.02 21.08 11.08
CA ARG A 203 -7.58 22.43 10.86
C ARG A 203 -9.09 22.49 11.03
N LEU A 204 -9.80 21.36 11.01
CA LEU A 204 -11.25 21.30 11.25
C LEU A 204 -11.62 21.28 12.74
N GLU A 205 -10.71 20.84 13.63
CA GLU A 205 -10.96 20.92 15.07
C GLU A 205 -10.68 22.33 15.65
N LYS A 206 -9.65 23.03 15.15
CA LYS A 206 -9.33 24.38 15.66
C LYS A 206 -10.38 25.44 15.31
N SER A 207 -11.24 25.20 14.33
CA SER A 207 -12.35 26.11 13.99
C SER A 207 -13.62 25.86 14.80
N LYS A 208 -13.72 24.76 15.57
CA LYS A 208 -14.89 24.47 16.42
C LYS A 208 -14.77 24.99 17.85
N HIS A 209 -13.59 25.45 18.27
CA HIS A 209 -13.37 25.97 19.63
C HIS A 209 -13.21 27.50 19.68
N GLN A 210 -13.40 28.19 18.55
CA GLN A 210 -13.33 29.66 18.48
C GLN A 210 -14.72 30.32 18.37
N CYS A 211 -15.82 29.56 18.30
CA CYS A 211 -17.20 30.09 18.26
C CYS A 211 -18.00 29.80 19.55
N ALA A 212 -17.33 29.44 20.64
CA ALA A 212 -17.95 29.28 21.95
C ALA A 212 -17.28 30.22 22.97
N VAL A 213 -17.42 31.53 22.73
CA VAL A 213 -17.39 32.59 23.74
C VAL A 213 -18.44 33.62 23.36
#